data_AF-A0A838DTZ4-F1
#
_entry.id   AF-A0A838DTZ4-F1
#
_cell.length_a   1.000
_cell.length_b   1.000
_cell.length_c   1.000
_cell.angle_alpha   90.00
_cell.angle_beta   90.00
_cell.angle_gamma   90.00
#
_symmetry.space_group_name_H-M   'P 1'
#
loop_
_entity.id
_entity.type
_entity.pdbx_description
1 polymer ?
#
loop_
_entity_poly.entity_id
_entity_poly.type
_entity_poly.pdbx_seq_one_letter_code
_entity_poly.pdbx_strand_id
1 'polypeptide(L)'
;MVQQRIGTPWTVNRIFALVIGVIFAILGIIGFFTPVENSTGVRAIFGIFDVDTIHSIFYLVTGLIAIAVVFIGHWRTFNQVFGVIYTLLGLAGLIPALYFPSGTYGTDNGLFLGLTHMNAGDHILHLIVGIAALIIGFFLERSATHATPIASRERETI
;
A
#
# COMPACT_ATOMS: atom_id res chain seq x y z
N MET A 1 1.04 -22.69 35.17
CA MET A 1 0.39 -21.50 34.60
C MET A 1 0.80 -21.37 33.15
N VAL A 2 -0.13 -21.64 32.22
CA VAL A 2 0.12 -21.42 30.78
C VAL A 2 -0.27 -19.99 30.47
N GLN A 3 0.71 -19.11 30.28
CA GLN A 3 0.48 -17.76 29.77
C GLN A 3 -0.10 -17.91 28.36
N GLN A 4 -1.41 -17.76 28.20
CA GLN A 4 -2.01 -17.65 26.87
C GLN A 4 -1.40 -16.40 26.21
N ARG A 5 -0.53 -16.60 25.21
CA ARG A 5 -0.11 -15.50 24.33
C ARG A 5 -1.35 -15.07 23.57
N ILE A 6 -2.05 -14.07 24.08
CA ILE A 6 -3.06 -13.37 23.31
C ILE A 6 -2.29 -12.70 22.17
N GLY A 7 -2.32 -13.30 20.99
CA GLY A 7 -1.67 -12.75 19.80
C GLY A 7 -2.19 -11.35 19.53
N THR A 8 -1.34 -10.47 18.97
CA THR A 8 -1.74 -9.08 18.75
C THR A 8 -3.01 -9.04 17.89
N PRO A 9 -4.06 -8.32 18.31
CA PRO A 9 -5.36 -8.38 17.65
C PRO A 9 -5.29 -7.87 16.21
N TRP A 10 -6.15 -8.41 15.34
CA TRP A 10 -6.31 -7.92 13.97
C TRP A 10 -7.03 -6.57 13.98
N THR A 11 -6.26 -5.50 13.88
CA THR A 11 -6.78 -4.13 13.76
C THR A 11 -7.05 -3.80 12.29
N VAL A 12 -7.87 -2.78 12.04
CA VAL A 12 -8.11 -2.23 10.69
C VAL A 12 -6.79 -1.87 10.02
N ASN A 13 -5.86 -1.25 10.75
CA ASN A 13 -4.54 -0.91 10.23
C ASN A 13 -3.73 -2.15 9.80
N ARG A 14 -3.77 -3.22 10.60
CA ARG A 14 -3.06 -4.47 10.29
C ARG A 14 -3.65 -5.19 9.09
N ILE A 15 -4.98 -5.24 8.99
CA ILE A 15 -5.68 -5.83 7.85
C ILE A 15 -5.36 -5.05 6.58
N PHE A 16 -5.44 -3.71 6.64
CA PHE A 16 -5.15 -2.87 5.49
C PHE A 16 -3.70 -3.03 5.00
N ALA A 17 -2.71 -3.02 5.92
CA ALA A 17 -1.31 -3.25 5.57
C ALA A 17 -1.10 -4.61 4.89
N LEU A 18 -1.78 -5.66 5.35
CA LEU A 18 -1.71 -6.98 4.72
C LEU A 18 -2.30 -6.97 3.30
N VAL A 19 -3.49 -6.41 3.14
CA VAL A 19 -4.19 -6.37 1.84
C VAL A 19 -3.37 -5.59 0.82
N ILE A 20 -2.91 -4.38 1.18
CA ILE A 20 -2.03 -3.58 0.32
C ILE A 20 -0.74 -4.34 0.01
N GLY A 21 -0.13 -4.98 1.01
CA GLY A 21 1.09 -5.73 0.82
C GLY A 21 0.96 -6.87 -0.19
N VAL A 22 -0.12 -7.64 -0.09
CA VAL A 22 -0.43 -8.72 -1.03
C VAL A 22 -0.68 -8.17 -2.44
N ILE A 23 -1.50 -7.12 -2.58
CA ILE A 23 -1.79 -6.52 -3.88
C ILE A 23 -0.50 -6.02 -4.56
N PHE A 24 0.33 -5.27 -3.84
CA PHE A 24 1.56 -4.70 -4.38
C PHE A 24 2.60 -5.77 -4.73
N ALA A 25 2.73 -6.81 -3.89
CA ALA A 25 3.60 -7.95 -4.20
C ALA A 25 3.14 -8.67 -5.47
N ILE A 26 1.83 -8.89 -5.64
CA ILE A 26 1.26 -9.52 -6.84
C ILE A 26 1.50 -8.64 -8.06
N LEU A 27 1.23 -7.33 -7.99
CA LEU A 27 1.47 -6.41 -9.10
C LEU A 27 2.94 -6.41 -9.52
N GLY A 28 3.87 -6.36 -8.55
CA GLY A 28 5.30 -6.43 -8.82
C GLY A 28 5.71 -7.74 -9.50
N ILE A 29 5.21 -8.89 -9.01
CA ILE A 29 5.48 -10.20 -9.62
C ILE A 29 4.92 -10.25 -11.04
N ILE A 30 3.64 -9.90 -11.23
CA ILE A 30 3.00 -9.92 -12.56
C ILE A 30 3.75 -9.03 -13.53
N GLY A 31 4.17 -7.83 -13.12
CA GLY A 31 4.93 -6.90 -13.95
C GLY A 31 6.20 -7.51 -14.55
N PHE A 32 6.94 -8.34 -13.81
CA PHE A 32 8.11 -9.05 -14.33
C PHE A 32 7.80 -10.12 -15.38
N PHE A 33 6.58 -10.65 -15.41
CA PHE A 33 6.16 -11.69 -16.35
C PHE A 33 5.25 -11.17 -17.47
N THR A 34 4.73 -9.95 -17.36
CA THR A 34 3.96 -9.31 -18.44
C THR A 34 4.86 -9.05 -19.66
N PRO A 35 4.45 -9.46 -20.87
CA PRO A 35 5.19 -9.14 -22.09
C PRO A 35 5.34 -7.64 -22.31
N VAL A 36 6.46 -7.25 -22.93
CA VAL A 36 6.70 -5.87 -23.33
C VAL A 36 5.76 -5.49 -24.46
N GLU A 37 5.13 -4.31 -24.37
CA GLU A 37 4.14 -3.86 -25.35
C GLU A 37 4.75 -2.95 -26.44
N ASN A 38 5.92 -2.37 -26.20
CA ASN A 38 6.57 -1.41 -27.07
C ASN A 38 8.11 -1.48 -26.98
N SER A 39 8.81 -0.72 -27.82
CA SER A 39 10.28 -0.71 -27.85
C SER A 39 10.94 0.00 -26.67
N THR A 40 10.17 0.71 -25.82
CA THR A 40 10.70 1.44 -24.65
C THR A 40 10.76 0.59 -23.38
N GLY A 41 10.28 -0.67 -23.44
CA GLY A 41 10.35 -1.61 -22.32
C GLY A 41 9.14 -1.57 -21.38
N VAL A 42 8.11 -0.80 -21.73
CA VAL A 42 6.85 -0.73 -20.97
C VAL A 42 6.04 -2.00 -21.13
N ARG A 43 5.28 -2.33 -20.10
CA ARG A 43 4.38 -3.47 -20.01
C ARG A 43 3.07 -2.98 -19.41
N ALA A 44 1.94 -3.26 -20.05
CA ALA A 44 0.64 -2.95 -19.45
C ALA A 44 0.12 -4.11 -18.60
N ILE A 45 0.10 -3.95 -17.27
CA ILE A 45 -0.62 -4.87 -16.39
C ILE A 45 -2.13 -4.63 -16.58
N PHE A 46 -2.84 -5.70 -16.98
CA PHE A 46 -4.28 -5.69 -17.27
C PHE A 46 -4.73 -4.65 -18.32
N GLY A 47 -3.81 -4.08 -19.09
CA GLY A 47 -4.10 -2.97 -20.01
C GLY A 47 -4.35 -1.62 -19.33
N ILE A 48 -4.04 -1.49 -18.02
CA ILE A 48 -4.39 -0.31 -17.22
C ILE A 48 -3.16 0.37 -16.58
N PHE A 49 -2.17 -0.40 -16.12
CA PHE A 49 -1.01 0.13 -15.39
C PHE A 49 0.25 -0.01 -16.23
N ASP A 50 0.97 1.09 -16.41
CA ASP A 50 2.24 1.09 -17.14
C ASP A 50 3.33 0.73 -16.16
N VAL A 51 3.90 -0.46 -16.32
CA VAL A 51 5.03 -0.90 -15.52
C VAL A 51 6.23 -1.18 -16.40
N ASP A 52 7.39 -0.98 -15.82
CA ASP A 52 8.65 -1.49 -16.34
C ASP A 52 9.37 -2.27 -15.23
N THR A 53 10.63 -2.59 -15.47
CA THR A 53 11.45 -3.33 -14.49
C THR A 53 11.55 -2.57 -13.17
N ILE A 54 11.77 -1.25 -13.22
CA ILE A 54 11.95 -0.43 -12.02
C ILE A 54 10.61 -0.27 -11.28
N HIS A 55 9.50 0.00 -11.98
CA HIS A 55 8.18 0.05 -11.34
C HIS A 55 7.84 -1.27 -10.65
N SER A 56 8.12 -2.40 -11.31
CA SER A 56 7.86 -3.73 -10.76
C SER A 56 8.67 -4.01 -9.50
N ILE A 57 9.93 -3.54 -9.44
CA ILE A 57 10.76 -3.60 -8.23
C ILE A 57 10.13 -2.78 -7.10
N PHE A 58 9.69 -1.55 -7.37
CA PHE A 58 9.06 -0.70 -6.35
C PHE A 58 7.78 -1.34 -5.80
N TYR A 59 6.91 -1.85 -6.67
CA TYR A 59 5.71 -2.58 -6.22
C TYR A 59 6.06 -3.80 -5.37
N LEU A 60 7.03 -4.61 -5.80
CA LEU A 60 7.42 -5.80 -5.06
C LEU A 60 8.02 -5.46 -3.69
N VAL A 61 8.95 -4.52 -3.62
CA VAL A 61 9.62 -4.12 -2.37
C VAL A 61 8.61 -3.53 -1.38
N THR A 62 7.75 -2.61 -1.84
CA THR A 62 6.70 -2.04 -0.99
C THR A 62 5.75 -3.12 -0.48
N GLY A 63 5.35 -4.07 -1.35
CA GLY A 63 4.50 -5.19 -0.99
C GLY A 63 5.12 -6.08 0.10
N LEU A 64 6.39 -6.44 -0.06
CA LEU A 64 7.11 -7.26 0.91
C LEU A 64 7.31 -6.55 2.26
N ILE A 65 7.62 -5.24 2.26
CA ILE A 65 7.71 -4.44 3.49
C ILE A 65 6.35 -4.41 4.21
N ALA A 66 5.27 -4.16 3.48
CA ALA A 66 3.91 -4.14 4.02
C ALA A 66 3.52 -5.48 4.67
N ILE A 67 3.85 -6.61 4.02
CA ILE A 67 3.63 -7.94 4.57
C ILE A 67 4.50 -8.15 5.82
N ALA A 68 5.77 -7.75 5.80
CA ALA A 68 6.67 -7.92 6.94
C ALA A 68 6.16 -7.17 8.19
N VAL A 69 5.69 -5.93 8.04
CA VAL A 69 5.21 -5.13 9.19
C VAL A 69 3.95 -5.69 9.84
N VAL A 70 3.16 -6.51 9.13
CA VAL A 70 1.99 -7.24 9.69
C VAL A 70 2.41 -8.23 10.78
N PHE A 71 3.63 -8.77 10.69
CA PHE A 71 4.17 -9.72 11.66
C PHE A 71 5.02 -9.06 12.75
N ILE A 72 5.64 -7.91 12.44
CA ILE A 72 6.58 -7.24 13.35
C ILE A 72 5.89 -6.22 14.28
N GLY A 73 4.73 -5.66 13.92
CA GLY A 73 3.99 -4.76 14.82
C GLY A 73 3.82 -3.32 14.35
N HIS A 74 4.41 -2.95 13.21
CA HIS A 74 4.53 -1.55 12.77
C HIS A 74 3.49 -1.13 11.72
N TRP A 75 2.34 -1.80 11.64
CA TRP A 75 1.31 -1.57 10.60
C TRP A 75 0.77 -0.13 10.57
N ARG A 76 0.60 0.53 11.72
CA ARG A 76 0.06 1.90 11.75
C ARG A 76 1.07 2.88 11.16
N THR A 77 2.30 2.83 11.65
CA THR A 77 3.41 3.67 11.14
C THR A 77 3.65 3.40 9.66
N PHE A 78 3.57 2.15 9.24
CA PHE A 78 3.61 1.80 7.82
C PHE A 78 2.49 2.50 7.03
N ASN A 79 1.22 2.40 7.44
CA ASN A 79 0.11 3.04 6.73
C ASN A 79 0.25 4.57 6.68
N GLN A 80 0.77 5.20 7.73
CA GLN A 80 1.06 6.64 7.75
C GLN A 80 2.14 7.01 6.74
N VAL A 81 3.29 6.32 6.77
CA VAL A 81 4.42 6.60 5.88
C VAL A 81 4.08 6.26 4.43
N PHE A 82 3.54 5.07 4.19
CA PHE A 82 3.03 4.64 2.89
C PHE A 82 2.00 5.65 2.36
N GLY A 83 1.04 6.05 3.20
CA GLY A 83 0.01 7.01 2.83
C GLY A 83 0.58 8.35 2.38
N VAL A 84 1.54 8.91 3.12
CA VAL A 84 2.22 10.15 2.74
C VAL A 84 2.96 9.96 1.41
N ILE A 85 3.79 8.93 1.29
CA ILE A 85 4.63 8.70 0.11
C ILE A 85 3.76 8.49 -1.14
N TYR A 86 2.78 7.59 -1.09
CA TYR A 86 1.96 7.25 -2.25
C TYR A 86 1.01 8.38 -2.65
N THR A 87 0.51 9.16 -1.68
CA THR A 87 -0.24 10.38 -2.01
C THR A 87 0.66 11.40 -2.72
N LEU A 88 1.88 11.62 -2.21
CA LEU A 88 2.83 12.54 -2.83
C LEU A 88 3.28 12.06 -4.21
N LEU A 89 3.52 10.76 -4.42
CA LEU A 89 3.85 10.19 -5.73
C LEU A 89 2.69 10.37 -6.72
N GLY A 90 1.45 10.11 -6.28
CA GLY A 90 0.27 10.32 -7.09
C GLY A 90 0.10 11.79 -7.52
N LEU A 91 0.31 12.73 -6.60
CA LEU A 91 0.24 14.18 -6.88
C LEU A 91 1.42 14.68 -7.73
N ALA A 92 2.64 14.23 -7.44
CA ALA A 92 3.83 14.59 -8.18
C ALA A 92 3.77 14.05 -9.62
N GLY A 93 3.20 12.87 -9.82
CA GLY A 93 2.92 12.31 -11.14
C GLY A 93 2.08 13.24 -12.00
N LEU A 94 1.21 14.07 -11.42
CA LEU A 94 0.39 15.03 -12.19
C LEU A 94 1.19 16.24 -12.74
N ILE A 95 2.50 16.31 -12.48
CA ILE A 95 3.35 17.44 -12.86
C ILE A 95 4.20 17.03 -14.09
N PRO A 96 3.86 17.50 -15.32
CA PRO A 96 4.57 17.12 -16.54
C PRO A 96 6.07 17.50 -16.57
N ALA A 97 6.49 18.44 -15.73
CA ALA A 97 7.89 18.84 -15.58
C ALA A 97 8.75 17.81 -14.83
N LEU A 98 8.12 16.84 -14.16
CA LEU A 98 8.80 15.74 -13.46
C LEU A 98 9.01 14.51 -14.36
N TYR A 99 8.62 14.58 -15.64
CA TYR A 99 8.86 13.55 -16.64
C TYR A 99 10.06 13.92 -17.51
N PHE A 100 10.79 12.91 -17.98
CA PHE A 100 11.97 13.10 -18.80
C PHE A 100 11.89 12.24 -20.07
N PRO A 101 11.76 12.85 -21.28
CA PRO A 101 11.78 14.29 -21.55
C PRO A 101 10.55 15.04 -20.98
N SER A 102 10.74 16.32 -20.66
CA SER A 102 9.74 17.18 -19.99
C SER A 102 8.55 17.50 -20.88
N GLY A 103 7.36 17.55 -20.28
CA GLY A 103 6.11 17.86 -20.98
C GLY A 103 5.26 16.63 -21.31
N THR A 104 5.71 15.45 -20.90
CA THR A 104 4.96 14.20 -21.04
C THR A 104 4.13 13.93 -19.79
N TYR A 105 2.91 13.41 -19.97
CA TYR A 105 2.03 12.92 -18.92
C TYR A 105 0.86 12.15 -19.55
N GLY A 106 0.43 11.02 -18.97
CA GLY A 106 -0.63 10.17 -19.52
C GLY A 106 -0.06 8.96 -20.26
N THR A 107 -0.58 8.63 -21.45
CA THR A 107 -0.15 7.43 -22.21
C THR A 107 1.24 7.66 -22.81
N ASP A 108 2.26 7.33 -22.03
CA ASP A 108 3.56 8.01 -21.84
C ASP A 108 4.62 7.77 -22.94
N ASN A 109 5.64 8.63 -22.99
CA ASN A 109 6.94 8.46 -23.68
C ASN A 109 8.10 9.17 -22.92
N GLY A 110 7.97 9.33 -21.61
CA GLY A 110 9.00 9.84 -20.71
C GLY A 110 9.08 9.03 -19.41
N LEU A 111 10.14 9.23 -18.65
CA LEU A 111 10.33 8.58 -17.36
C LEU A 111 9.97 9.54 -16.23
N PHE A 112 9.08 9.14 -15.34
CA PHE A 112 8.81 9.86 -14.10
C PHE A 112 10.08 9.90 -13.25
N LEU A 113 10.55 11.11 -12.94
CA LEU A 113 11.82 11.41 -12.27
C LEU A 113 13.06 10.80 -12.95
N GLY A 114 12.94 10.40 -14.23
CA GLY A 114 14.01 9.71 -14.95
C GLY A 114 14.18 8.23 -14.56
N LEU A 115 13.23 7.66 -13.80
CA LEU A 115 13.37 6.32 -13.20
C LEU A 115 12.46 5.27 -13.81
N THR A 116 11.17 5.58 -14.00
CA THR A 116 10.15 4.58 -14.35
C THR A 116 9.02 5.21 -15.15
N HIS A 117 8.34 4.42 -15.95
CA HIS A 117 7.09 4.82 -16.59
C HIS A 117 5.94 4.78 -15.58
N MET A 118 5.03 5.73 -15.71
CA MET A 118 3.80 5.81 -14.92
C MET A 118 2.71 6.45 -15.76
N ASN A 119 1.55 5.80 -15.83
CA ASN A 119 0.40 6.35 -16.54
C ASN A 119 -0.67 6.89 -15.58
N ALA A 120 -1.77 7.39 -16.15
CA ALA A 120 -2.90 7.89 -15.38
C ALA A 120 -3.48 6.84 -14.40
N GLY A 121 -3.52 5.56 -14.81
CA GLY A 121 -3.96 4.46 -13.96
C GLY A 121 -3.07 4.30 -12.73
N ASP A 122 -1.76 4.37 -12.90
CA ASP A 122 -0.80 4.34 -11.80
C ASP A 122 -1.04 5.50 -10.83
N HIS A 123 -1.17 6.74 -11.31
CA HIS A 123 -1.41 7.89 -10.43
C HIS A 123 -2.71 7.78 -9.63
N ILE A 124 -3.78 7.30 -10.29
CA ILE A 124 -5.07 7.07 -9.63
C ILE A 124 -4.91 6.01 -8.53
N LEU A 125 -4.23 4.89 -8.82
CA LEU A 125 -3.96 3.86 -7.84
C LEU A 125 -3.20 4.44 -6.63
N HIS A 126 -2.10 5.17 -6.89
CA HIS A 126 -1.27 5.78 -5.85
C HIS A 126 -2.06 6.74 -4.96
N LEU A 127 -2.90 7.60 -5.55
CA LEU A 127 -3.76 8.52 -4.80
C LEU A 127 -4.80 7.78 -3.95
N ILE A 128 -5.52 6.82 -4.53
CA ILE A 128 -6.57 6.08 -3.82
C ILE A 128 -5.98 5.33 -2.62
N VAL A 129 -4.92 4.55 -2.84
CA VAL A 129 -4.32 3.76 -1.76
C VAL A 129 -3.60 4.64 -0.75
N GLY A 130 -2.95 5.72 -1.21
CA GLY A 130 -2.25 6.68 -0.35
C GLY A 130 -3.21 7.40 0.60
N ILE A 131 -4.29 7.98 0.06
CA ILE A 131 -5.31 8.67 0.85
C ILE A 131 -6.01 7.70 1.81
N ALA A 132 -6.37 6.49 1.34
CA ALA A 132 -6.97 5.48 2.20
C ALA A 132 -6.04 5.11 3.37
N ALA A 133 -4.74 4.94 3.10
CA ALA A 133 -3.75 4.64 4.13
C ALA A 133 -3.57 5.80 5.13
N LEU A 134 -3.61 7.05 4.67
CA LEU A 134 -3.59 8.22 5.57
C LEU A 134 -4.81 8.23 6.49
N ILE A 135 -6.01 8.03 5.94
CA ILE A 135 -7.25 7.98 6.72
C ILE A 135 -7.15 6.88 7.78
N ILE A 136 -6.71 5.68 7.37
CA ILE A 136 -6.61 4.53 8.27
C ILE A 136 -5.50 4.70 9.32
N GLY A 137 -4.33 5.19 8.90
CA GLY A 137 -3.14 5.33 9.74
C GLY A 137 -3.25 6.44 10.77
N PHE A 138 -3.90 7.56 10.44
CA PHE A 138 -4.04 8.70 11.34
C PHE A 138 -5.35 8.69 12.14
N PHE A 139 -6.46 8.24 11.55
CA PHE A 139 -7.80 8.49 12.13
C PHE A 139 -8.57 7.24 12.57
N LEU A 140 -8.21 6.03 12.10
CA LEU A 140 -8.93 4.81 12.46
C LEU A 140 -8.19 4.01 13.56
N GLU A 141 -8.35 4.48 14.79
CA GLU A 141 -8.10 3.70 16.01
C GLU A 141 -9.43 3.21 16.57
N ARG A 142 -9.69 1.89 16.51
CA ARG A 142 -10.59 1.30 17.48
C ARG A 142 -9.79 0.92 18.71
N SER A 143 -9.95 1.72 19.76
CA SER A 143 -9.89 1.24 21.13
C SER A 143 -10.79 0.01 21.19
N ALA A 144 -10.20 -1.16 21.38
CA ALA A 144 -10.95 -2.29 21.87
C ALA A 144 -11.32 -1.94 23.32
N THR A 145 -12.39 -1.15 23.50
CA THR A 145 -13.11 -1.13 24.76
C THR A 145 -13.57 -2.56 24.94
N HIS A 146 -12.81 -3.34 25.70
CA HIS A 146 -13.37 -4.49 26.38
C HIS A 146 -14.53 -3.91 27.19
N ALA A 147 -15.75 -4.00 26.66
CA ALA A 147 -16.91 -4.01 27.51
C ALA A 147 -16.72 -5.26 28.36
N THR A 148 -16.12 -5.10 29.54
CA THR A 148 -16.13 -6.11 30.58
C THR A 148 -17.60 -6.49 30.75
N PRO A 149 -18.04 -7.69 30.37
CA PRO A 149 -19.32 -8.16 30.87
C PRO A 149 -19.13 -8.19 32.38
N ILE A 150 -19.88 -7.37 33.10
CA ILE A 150 -19.95 -7.43 34.56
C ILE A 150 -20.51 -8.83 34.86
N ALA A 151 -19.61 -9.80 35.03
CA ALA A 151 -19.93 -11.14 35.43
C ALA A 151 -20.29 -11.06 36.92
N SER A 152 -21.59 -10.88 37.15
CA SER A 152 -22.37 -11.34 38.30
C SER A 152 -21.54 -11.92 39.45
N ARG A 153 -21.23 -11.08 40.45
CA ARG A 153 -20.75 -11.52 41.76
C ARG A 153 -21.74 -11.07 42.84
N GLU A 154 -22.98 -11.55 42.72
CA GLU A 154 -24.04 -11.45 43.74
C GLU A 154 -24.70 -12.82 43.98
N ARG A 155 -23.87 -13.85 44.09
CA ARG A 155 -24.29 -15.13 44.66
C ARG A 155 -23.15 -15.66 45.51
N GLU A 156 -23.06 -15.17 46.75
CA GLU A 156 -22.42 -15.83 47.88
C GLU A 156 -22.49 -14.89 49.11
N THR A 157 -23.67 -14.83 49.74
CA THR A 157 -23.83 -14.72 51.20
C THR A 157 -25.32 -14.90 51.51
N ILE A 158 -25.70 -16.15 51.77
CA ILE A 158 -26.83 -16.51 52.65
C ILE A 158 -26.18 -17.01 53.94
#